data_AF-A0AAN6DR25-F1
#
_entry.id   AF-A0AAN6DR25-F1
#
_cell.length_a   1.000
_cell.length_b   1.000
_cell.length_c   1.000
_cell.angle_alpha   90.00
_cell.angle_beta   90.00
_cell.angle_gamma   90.00
#
_symmetry.space_group_name_H-M   'P 1'
#
loop_
_entity.id
_entity.type
_entity.pdbx_description
1 polymer ?
#
loop_
_entity_poly.entity_id
_entity_poly.type
_entity_poly.pdbx_seq_one_letter_code
_entity_poly.pdbx_strand_id
1 'polypeptide(L)'
;MYLLKASQTFSKLIRSAVDGTYDDGFFGTSESTTGYKKRLRAVVQRTMTDFADKMEREGHAQQIVDSKPSRQASTVRPQLLLRDKYLEQVTYQMRRNRGRELPGLFNPSIIGDLFFEQAKPWLHIVNEVTAKLIDATWETVELVLDKAADSVTKEGIMRYAIRPNMEPICGKLLVKAEEVLLPHRKGHPLTFNHYFTENLQQKRQAENRKFAYEKIRAFLNVDLTSENTWVSHHSFDAKVLCDTLIPGTEQDMDRFAATEATNAMEAYYKVALKSVIDAFGMYAVEACLLAGLPDIFMPEIVYQLDDETVTRIAGESTDTVVEREDLQKKFKVLDETMVTLRRLKTFTSSA
;
A
#
# COMPACT_ATOMS: atom_id res chain seq x y z
N MET A 1 -13.74 35.63 -13.55
CA MET A 1 -12.94 35.93 -12.34
C MET A 1 -13.19 34.93 -11.20
N TYR A 2 -14.43 34.51 -10.96
CA TYR A 2 -14.76 33.52 -9.91
C TYR A 2 -14.06 32.17 -10.10
N LEU A 3 -14.15 31.58 -11.30
CA LEU A 3 -13.55 30.27 -11.61
C LEU A 3 -12.01 30.26 -11.43
N LEU A 4 -11.35 31.39 -11.71
CA LEU A 4 -9.91 31.57 -11.50
C LEU A 4 -9.55 31.56 -10.00
N LYS A 5 -10.38 32.20 -9.16
CA LYS A 5 -10.18 32.18 -7.71
C LYS A 5 -10.42 30.79 -7.13
N ALA A 6 -11.41 30.07 -7.66
CA ALA A 6 -11.68 28.68 -7.31
C ALA A 6 -10.48 27.77 -7.65
N SER A 7 -9.91 27.88 -8.86
CA SER A 7 -8.73 27.09 -9.25
C SER A 7 -7.49 27.42 -8.42
N GLN A 8 -7.23 28.69 -8.13
CA GLN A 8 -6.13 29.09 -7.23
C GLN A 8 -6.28 28.48 -5.83
N THR A 9 -7.50 28.54 -5.28
CA THR A 9 -7.80 27.98 -3.95
C THR A 9 -7.65 26.46 -3.96
N PHE A 10 -8.18 25.81 -4.99
CA PHE A 10 -8.07 24.37 -5.19
C PHE A 10 -6.60 23.93 -5.28
N SER A 11 -5.82 24.50 -6.20
CA SER A 11 -4.41 24.16 -6.41
C SER A 11 -3.56 24.37 -5.15
N LYS A 12 -3.83 25.43 -4.37
CA LYS A 12 -3.13 25.66 -3.09
C LYS A 12 -3.44 24.56 -2.10
N LEU A 13 -4.73 24.30 -1.84
CA LEU A 13 -5.16 23.36 -0.81
C LEU A 13 -4.82 21.91 -1.16
N ILE A 14 -4.97 21.50 -2.42
CA ILE A 14 -4.63 20.14 -2.85
C ILE A 14 -3.12 19.91 -2.76
N ARG A 15 -2.29 20.91 -3.12
CA ARG A 15 -0.84 20.82 -2.98
C ARG A 15 -0.44 20.68 -1.51
N SER A 16 -1.02 21.49 -0.63
CA SER A 16 -0.85 21.32 0.83
C SER A 16 -1.28 19.94 1.34
N ALA A 17 -2.40 19.40 0.84
CA ALA A 17 -2.88 18.08 1.20
C ALA A 17 -1.94 16.95 0.73
N VAL A 18 -1.34 17.11 -0.47
CA VAL A 18 -0.37 16.17 -1.07
C VAL A 18 1.01 16.30 -0.43
N ASP A 19 1.48 17.50 -0.10
CA ASP A 19 2.81 17.72 0.50
C ASP A 19 2.81 17.39 2.00
N GLY A 20 1.62 17.29 2.62
CA GLY A 20 1.48 17.07 4.04
C GLY A 20 1.69 18.31 4.89
N THR A 21 1.48 19.50 4.32
CA THR A 21 1.58 20.80 5.01
C THR A 21 0.18 21.31 5.34
N TYR A 22 -0.22 21.27 6.61
CA TYR A 22 -1.61 21.46 7.02
C TYR A 22 -1.88 22.80 7.74
N ASP A 23 -1.14 23.85 7.38
CA ASP A 23 -1.18 25.14 8.08
C ASP A 23 -2.48 25.93 7.81
N ASP A 24 -3.19 25.61 6.72
CA ASP A 24 -4.44 26.28 6.35
C ASP A 24 -5.60 25.81 7.26
N GLY A 25 -6.41 26.76 7.76
CA GLY A 25 -7.56 26.46 8.61
C GLY A 25 -8.59 25.52 7.96
N PHE A 26 -8.57 25.36 6.63
CA PHE A 26 -9.32 24.34 5.91
C PHE A 26 -9.16 22.93 6.52
N PHE A 27 -7.94 22.55 6.90
CA PHE A 27 -7.64 21.20 7.37
C PHE A 27 -8.25 20.91 8.75
N GLY A 28 -8.46 21.90 9.61
CA GLY A 28 -9.05 21.72 10.94
C GLY A 28 -8.29 20.70 11.81
N THR A 29 -8.96 20.01 12.73
CA THR A 29 -8.32 19.01 13.61
C THR A 29 -8.29 17.62 12.98
N SER A 30 -7.16 16.91 13.10
CA SER A 30 -7.00 15.52 12.62
C SER A 30 -7.85 14.50 13.37
N GLU A 31 -8.33 14.83 14.57
CA GLU A 31 -9.22 13.98 15.37
C GLU A 31 -10.63 13.88 14.78
N SER A 32 -11.03 14.85 13.95
CA SER A 32 -12.30 14.80 13.24
C SER A 32 -12.19 13.94 11.98
N THR A 33 -13.21 13.15 11.69
CA THR A 33 -13.25 12.31 10.46
C THR A 33 -13.05 13.16 9.21
N THR A 34 -13.73 14.29 9.11
CA THR A 34 -13.60 15.20 7.96
C THR A 34 -12.22 15.86 7.90
N GLY A 35 -11.65 16.26 9.04
CA GLY A 35 -10.29 16.81 9.08
C GLY A 35 -9.24 15.79 8.66
N TYR A 36 -9.37 14.53 9.07
CA TYR A 36 -8.48 13.46 8.61
C TYR A 36 -8.58 13.24 7.10
N LYS A 37 -9.80 13.18 6.55
CA LYS A 37 -10.04 13.00 5.11
C LYS A 37 -9.45 14.11 4.23
N LYS A 38 -9.33 15.33 4.75
CA LYS A 38 -8.64 16.44 4.05
C LYS A 38 -7.12 16.26 3.96
N ARG A 39 -6.52 15.41 4.80
CA ARG A 39 -5.07 15.20 4.90
C ARG A 39 -4.61 14.04 4.04
N LEU A 40 -4.74 14.20 2.72
CA LEU A 40 -4.47 13.12 1.76
C LEU A 40 -3.12 12.45 1.99
N ARG A 41 -2.04 13.19 2.20
CA ARG A 41 -0.72 12.61 2.50
C ARG A 41 -0.75 11.67 3.71
N ALA A 42 -1.42 12.05 4.80
CA ALA A 42 -1.54 11.20 5.98
C ALA A 42 -2.41 9.96 5.72
N VAL A 43 -3.49 10.10 4.95
CA VAL A 43 -4.36 8.98 4.55
C VAL A 43 -3.59 7.99 3.68
N VAL A 44 -2.82 8.48 2.71
CA VAL A 44 -1.99 7.65 1.82
C VAL A 44 -0.89 6.94 2.60
N GLN A 45 -0.17 7.64 3.49
CA GLN A 45 0.86 7.01 4.33
C GLN A 45 0.28 5.91 5.22
N ARG A 46 -0.88 6.15 5.83
CA ARG A 46 -1.59 5.13 6.61
C ARG A 46 -2.00 3.93 5.75
N THR A 47 -2.59 4.20 4.59
CA THR A 47 -3.04 3.17 3.64
C THR A 47 -1.87 2.32 3.13
N MET A 48 -0.73 2.93 2.85
CA MET A 48 0.50 2.24 2.44
C MET A 48 1.11 1.41 3.57
N THR A 49 1.05 1.90 4.81
CA THR A 49 1.46 1.12 5.99
C THR A 49 0.59 -0.12 6.16
N ASP A 50 -0.74 0.05 6.11
CA ASP A 50 -1.69 -1.05 6.23
C ASP A 50 -1.56 -2.04 5.05
N PHE A 51 -1.20 -1.55 3.86
CA PHE A 51 -0.87 -2.37 2.69
C PHE A 51 0.40 -3.21 2.89
N ALA A 52 1.48 -2.61 3.38
CA ALA A 52 2.73 -3.34 3.65
C ALA A 52 2.49 -4.46 4.67
N ASP A 53 1.81 -4.12 5.77
CA ASP A 53 1.35 -5.05 6.79
C ASP A 53 0.51 -6.21 6.22
N LYS A 54 -0.43 -5.89 5.32
CA LYS A 54 -1.29 -6.88 4.67
C LYS A 54 -0.50 -7.77 3.71
N MET A 55 0.45 -7.21 2.96
CA MET A 55 1.35 -7.97 2.10
C MET A 55 2.22 -8.94 2.90
N GLU A 56 2.72 -8.54 4.08
CA GLU A 56 3.50 -9.43 4.95
C GLU A 56 2.65 -10.57 5.55
N ARG A 57 1.42 -10.28 5.98
CA ARG A 57 0.55 -11.28 6.63
C ARG A 57 -0.17 -12.19 5.65
N GLU A 58 -0.67 -11.63 4.55
CA GLU A 58 -1.61 -12.27 3.63
C GLU A 58 -1.08 -12.39 2.19
N GLY A 59 0.13 -11.89 1.91
CA GLY A 59 0.72 -11.96 0.57
C GLY A 59 1.09 -13.37 0.13
N HIS A 60 1.29 -14.30 1.08
CA HIS A 60 1.59 -15.70 0.79
C HIS A 60 0.32 -16.48 0.45
N ALA A 61 0.37 -17.35 -0.55
CA ALA A 61 -0.74 -18.28 -0.80
C ALA A 61 -0.85 -19.33 0.32
N GLN A 62 0.30 -19.82 0.79
CA GLN A 62 0.40 -20.84 1.82
C GLN A 62 1.40 -20.41 2.90
N GLN A 63 0.98 -20.45 4.16
CA GLN A 63 1.86 -20.19 5.29
C GLN A 63 2.49 -21.50 5.74
N ILE A 64 3.79 -21.63 5.49
CA ILE A 64 4.59 -22.80 5.81
C ILE A 64 4.95 -22.76 7.30
N VAL A 65 4.47 -23.74 8.08
CA VAL A 65 4.67 -23.83 9.53
C VAL A 65 5.26 -25.16 9.96
N ASP A 66 6.12 -25.15 10.98
CA ASP A 66 6.69 -26.37 11.56
C ASP A 66 5.68 -27.15 12.43
N SER A 67 4.66 -26.47 12.95
CA SER A 67 3.61 -27.07 13.79
C SER A 67 2.30 -26.31 13.66
N LYS A 68 1.16 -27.02 13.69
CA LYS A 68 -0.17 -26.40 13.59
C LYS A 68 -0.54 -25.72 14.92
N PRO A 69 -1.02 -24.47 14.91
CA PRO A 69 -1.55 -23.84 16.12
C PRO A 69 -2.80 -24.58 16.63
N SER A 70 -2.96 -24.63 17.94
CA SER A 70 -4.03 -25.38 18.64
C SER A 70 -5.44 -24.83 18.43
N ARG A 71 -5.58 -23.60 17.90
CA ARG A 71 -6.85 -23.02 17.46
C ARG A 71 -6.73 -22.59 16.01
N GLN A 72 -7.36 -23.32 15.10
CA GLN A 72 -7.50 -22.90 13.70
C GLN A 72 -8.83 -22.16 13.53
N ALA A 73 -8.78 -20.87 13.21
CA ALA A 73 -9.91 -20.19 12.58
C ALA A 73 -9.96 -20.62 11.12
N SER A 74 -11.00 -21.35 10.74
CA SER A 74 -11.12 -22.15 9.52
C SER A 74 -11.32 -21.36 8.22
N THR A 75 -11.12 -20.05 8.21
CA THR A 75 -11.45 -19.17 7.05
C THR A 75 -10.38 -18.13 6.69
N VAL A 76 -9.25 -18.06 7.39
CA VAL A 76 -8.26 -16.99 7.17
C VAL A 76 -7.23 -17.43 6.12
N ARG A 77 -7.04 -16.60 5.08
CA ARG A 77 -5.85 -16.67 4.20
C ARG A 77 -4.69 -15.99 4.95
N PRO A 78 -3.46 -16.50 4.89
CA PRO A 78 -2.95 -17.60 4.05
C PRO A 78 -3.34 -19.00 4.54
N GLN A 79 -3.35 -20.00 3.64
CA GLN A 79 -3.63 -21.38 4.02
C GLN A 79 -2.45 -21.96 4.83
N LEU A 80 -2.69 -22.35 6.08
CA LEU A 80 -1.68 -22.99 6.92
C LEU A 80 -1.33 -24.37 6.38
N LEU A 81 -0.05 -24.58 6.06
CA LEU A 81 0.47 -25.85 5.58
C LEU A 81 1.70 -26.26 6.39
N LEU A 82 1.72 -27.52 6.84
CA LEU A 82 2.89 -28.06 7.54
C LEU A 82 4.08 -28.13 6.59
N ARG A 83 5.28 -27.78 7.10
CA ARG A 83 6.51 -27.76 6.32
C ARG A 83 6.78 -29.11 5.64
N ASP A 84 6.61 -30.23 6.33
CA ASP A 84 6.78 -31.56 5.73
C ASP A 84 5.81 -31.82 4.56
N LYS A 85 4.55 -31.37 4.67
CA LYS A 85 3.58 -31.49 3.58
C LYS A 85 3.91 -30.59 2.39
N TYR A 86 4.45 -29.41 2.65
CA TYR A 86 4.95 -28.55 1.59
C TYR A 86 6.16 -29.18 0.89
N LEU A 87 7.11 -29.75 1.65
CA LEU A 87 8.28 -30.43 1.09
C LEU A 87 7.87 -31.64 0.23
N GLU A 88 6.86 -32.43 0.65
CA GLU A 88 6.30 -33.51 -0.19
C GLU A 88 5.80 -32.97 -1.55
N GLN A 89 5.11 -31.83 -1.56
CA GLN A 89 4.64 -31.18 -2.80
C GLN A 89 5.80 -30.69 -3.67
N VAL A 90 6.82 -30.08 -3.06
CA VAL A 90 8.03 -29.61 -3.76
C VAL A 90 8.79 -30.79 -4.37
N THR A 91 9.02 -31.87 -3.61
CA THR A 91 9.66 -33.09 -4.09
C THR A 91 8.88 -33.69 -5.27
N TYR A 92 7.55 -33.70 -5.21
CA TYR A 92 6.72 -34.16 -6.33
C TYR A 92 6.89 -33.28 -7.58
N GLN A 93 6.87 -31.95 -7.45
CA GLN A 93 7.08 -31.04 -8.57
C GLN A 93 8.48 -31.19 -9.16
N MET A 94 9.51 -31.28 -8.32
CA MET A 94 10.89 -31.49 -8.74
C MET A 94 11.05 -32.79 -9.52
N ARG A 95 10.43 -33.89 -9.10
CA ARG A 95 10.47 -35.17 -9.84
C ARG A 95 9.82 -35.07 -11.21
N ARG A 96 8.71 -34.34 -11.34
CA ARG A 96 8.00 -34.16 -12.62
C ARG A 96 8.75 -33.24 -13.60
N ASN A 97 9.47 -32.26 -13.07
CA ASN A 97 10.18 -31.25 -13.84
C ASN A 97 11.71 -31.48 -13.86
N ARG A 98 12.16 -32.68 -13.44
CA ARG A 98 13.58 -33.01 -13.30
C ARG A 98 14.27 -32.92 -14.65
N GLY A 99 15.36 -32.17 -14.70
CA GLY A 99 16.18 -32.01 -15.89
C GLY A 99 17.37 -32.96 -15.87
N ARG A 100 18.55 -32.40 -16.17
CA ARG A 100 19.83 -33.13 -16.19
C ARG A 100 20.60 -32.97 -14.88
N GLU A 101 19.92 -32.58 -13.80
CA GLU A 101 20.56 -32.35 -12.50
C GLU A 101 21.07 -33.66 -11.88
N LEU A 102 22.23 -33.59 -11.23
CA LEU A 102 22.75 -34.70 -10.44
C LEU A 102 21.92 -34.92 -9.16
N PRO A 103 21.90 -36.13 -8.59
CA PRO A 103 21.25 -36.39 -7.31
C PRO A 103 21.71 -35.41 -6.22
N GLY A 104 20.77 -34.87 -5.45
CA GLY A 104 21.03 -33.87 -4.41
C GLY A 104 21.06 -32.42 -4.88
N LEU A 105 21.03 -32.19 -6.20
CA LEU A 105 20.84 -30.87 -6.79
C LEU A 105 19.41 -30.71 -7.31
N PHE A 106 18.98 -29.46 -7.46
CA PHE A 106 17.68 -29.12 -8.02
C PHE A 106 17.82 -28.15 -9.19
N ASN A 107 16.86 -28.16 -10.11
CA ASN A 107 16.78 -27.19 -11.19
C ASN A 107 16.45 -25.80 -10.61
N PRO A 108 17.29 -24.76 -10.76
CA PRO A 108 17.01 -23.43 -10.22
C PRO A 108 15.66 -22.81 -10.65
N SER A 109 15.12 -23.22 -11.81
CA SER A 109 13.80 -22.76 -12.28
C SER A 109 12.67 -23.07 -11.30
N ILE A 110 12.78 -24.14 -10.48
CA ILE A 110 11.77 -24.48 -9.48
C ILE A 110 11.55 -23.36 -8.46
N ILE A 111 12.58 -22.54 -8.19
CA ILE A 111 12.46 -21.39 -7.27
C ILE A 111 11.41 -20.41 -7.81
N GLY A 112 11.41 -20.18 -9.12
CA GLY A 112 10.42 -19.33 -9.79
C GLY A 112 9.02 -19.90 -9.67
N ASP A 113 8.84 -21.17 -10.01
CA ASP A 113 7.55 -21.85 -9.95
C ASP A 113 6.94 -21.77 -8.54
N LEU A 114 7.73 -22.10 -7.52
CA LEU A 114 7.30 -22.04 -6.12
C LEU A 114 7.00 -20.60 -5.68
N PHE A 115 7.82 -19.63 -6.10
CA PHE A 115 7.61 -18.22 -5.79
C PHE A 115 6.31 -17.69 -6.41
N PHE A 116 6.05 -17.96 -7.69
CA PHE A 116 4.85 -17.49 -8.38
C PHE A 116 3.58 -18.07 -7.78
N GLU A 117 3.60 -19.34 -7.38
CA GLU A 117 2.51 -19.96 -6.63
C GLU A 117 2.25 -19.23 -5.30
N GLN A 118 3.31 -18.88 -4.57
CA GLN A 118 3.21 -18.15 -3.31
C GLN A 118 2.76 -16.70 -3.48
N ALA A 119 3.12 -16.04 -4.59
CA ALA A 119 2.80 -14.63 -4.85
C ALA A 119 1.40 -14.40 -5.47
N LYS A 120 0.62 -15.46 -5.73
CA LYS A 120 -0.74 -15.36 -6.30
C LYS A 120 -1.65 -14.32 -5.62
N PRO A 121 -1.65 -14.14 -4.28
CA PRO A 121 -2.49 -13.15 -3.62
C PRO A 121 -2.15 -11.69 -3.94
N TRP A 122 -0.92 -11.39 -4.37
CA TRP A 122 -0.42 -10.01 -4.51
C TRP A 122 -1.29 -9.16 -5.42
N LEU A 123 -1.77 -9.73 -6.54
CA LEU A 123 -2.65 -9.02 -7.47
C LEU A 123 -3.91 -8.48 -6.79
N HIS A 124 -4.55 -9.31 -5.97
CA HIS A 124 -5.77 -8.91 -5.28
C HIS A 124 -5.49 -7.81 -4.25
N ILE A 125 -4.42 -7.96 -3.46
CA ILE A 125 -4.05 -6.99 -2.41
C ILE A 125 -3.69 -5.64 -3.03
N VAL A 126 -2.91 -5.64 -4.12
CA VAL A 126 -2.54 -4.41 -4.84
C VAL A 126 -3.76 -3.73 -5.45
N ASN A 127 -4.69 -4.49 -6.04
CA ASN A 127 -5.93 -3.92 -6.58
C ASN A 127 -6.80 -3.28 -5.48
N GLU A 128 -6.89 -3.92 -4.31
CA GLU A 128 -7.64 -3.39 -3.17
C GLU A 128 -7.04 -2.08 -2.64
N VAL A 129 -5.71 -2.02 -2.42
CA VAL A 129 -5.07 -0.78 -1.98
C VAL A 129 -5.19 0.32 -3.05
N THR A 130 -5.09 -0.05 -4.33
CA THR A 130 -5.25 0.90 -5.45
C THR A 130 -6.63 1.53 -5.43
N ALA A 131 -7.70 0.73 -5.24
CA ALA A 131 -9.06 1.24 -5.11
C ALA A 131 -9.20 2.19 -3.90
N LYS A 132 -8.69 1.79 -2.73
CA LYS A 132 -8.71 2.63 -1.51
C LYS A 132 -8.01 3.97 -1.70
N LEU A 133 -6.87 3.98 -2.40
CA LEU A 133 -6.13 5.20 -2.69
C LEU A 133 -6.92 6.12 -3.63
N ILE A 134 -7.52 5.56 -4.68
CA ILE A 134 -8.38 6.31 -5.61
C ILE A 134 -9.57 6.93 -4.86
N ASP A 135 -10.25 6.17 -4.01
CA ASP A 135 -11.39 6.65 -3.22
C ASP A 135 -10.99 7.79 -2.28
N ALA A 136 -9.88 7.63 -1.55
CA ALA A 136 -9.35 8.66 -0.66
C ALA A 136 -8.97 9.95 -1.41
N THR A 137 -8.42 9.81 -2.62
CA THR A 137 -8.11 10.95 -3.49
C THR A 137 -9.37 11.67 -3.92
N TRP A 138 -10.39 10.95 -4.41
CA TRP A 138 -11.67 11.55 -4.80
C TRP A 138 -12.34 12.27 -3.65
N GLU A 139 -12.37 11.67 -2.47
CA GLU A 139 -12.95 12.26 -1.28
C GLU A 139 -12.21 13.56 -0.87
N THR A 140 -10.88 13.57 -0.95
CA THR A 140 -10.10 14.79 -0.69
C THR A 140 -10.43 15.88 -1.72
N VAL A 141 -10.45 15.53 -3.00
CA VAL A 141 -10.74 16.47 -4.11
C VAL A 141 -12.13 17.10 -3.94
N GLU A 142 -13.14 16.30 -3.59
CA GLU A 142 -14.49 16.79 -3.29
C GLU A 142 -14.51 17.79 -2.14
N LEU A 143 -13.83 17.48 -1.04
CA LEU A 143 -13.75 18.35 0.14
C LEU A 143 -13.01 19.66 -0.15
N VAL A 144 -11.97 19.62 -0.99
CA VAL A 144 -11.25 20.83 -1.42
C VAL A 144 -12.14 21.69 -2.32
N LEU A 145 -12.91 21.08 -3.23
CA LEU A 145 -13.85 21.80 -4.08
C LEU A 145 -14.99 22.44 -3.29
N ASP A 146 -15.51 21.77 -2.26
CA ASP A 146 -16.52 22.34 -1.34
C ASP A 146 -16.04 23.63 -0.68
N LYS A 147 -14.72 23.79 -0.51
CA LYS A 147 -14.13 25.03 0.01
C LYS A 147 -13.90 26.07 -1.08
N ALA A 148 -13.62 25.63 -2.30
CA ALA A 148 -13.20 26.49 -3.40
C ALA A 148 -14.37 27.11 -4.19
N ALA A 149 -15.52 26.43 -4.26
CA ALA A 149 -16.66 26.83 -5.07
C ALA A 149 -18.01 26.58 -4.38
N ASP A 150 -19.07 27.27 -4.82
CA ASP A 150 -20.45 26.97 -4.43
C ASP A 150 -20.92 25.64 -5.03
N SER A 151 -22.06 25.10 -4.57
CA SER A 151 -22.53 23.77 -4.95
C SER A 151 -22.81 23.61 -6.45
N VAL A 152 -23.29 24.65 -7.12
CA VAL A 152 -23.62 24.61 -8.55
C VAL A 152 -22.32 24.60 -9.35
N THR A 153 -21.42 25.54 -9.04
CA THR A 153 -20.13 25.64 -9.72
C THR A 153 -19.24 24.41 -9.44
N LYS A 154 -19.31 23.83 -8.23
CA LYS A 154 -18.60 22.59 -7.86
C LYS A 154 -18.96 21.45 -8.80
N GLU A 155 -20.24 21.22 -9.07
CA GLU A 155 -20.67 20.12 -9.94
C GLU A 155 -20.18 20.33 -11.38
N GLY A 156 -20.24 21.58 -11.86
CA GLY A 156 -19.66 21.96 -13.14
C GLY A 156 -18.16 21.68 -13.22
N ILE A 157 -17.38 22.16 -12.25
CA ILE A 157 -15.92 21.92 -12.17
C ILE A 157 -15.62 20.42 -12.11
N MET A 158 -16.36 19.69 -11.27
CA MET A 158 -16.19 18.26 -11.09
C MET A 158 -16.37 17.52 -12.43
N ARG A 159 -17.45 17.81 -13.15
CA ARG A 159 -17.80 17.13 -14.40
C ARG A 159 -16.88 17.48 -15.56
N TYR A 160 -16.57 18.76 -15.74
CA TYR A 160 -15.94 19.26 -16.98
C TYR A 160 -14.44 19.52 -16.86
N ALA A 161 -13.88 19.60 -15.64
CA ALA A 161 -12.44 19.80 -15.45
C ALA A 161 -11.81 18.64 -14.66
N ILE A 162 -12.33 18.33 -13.47
CA ILE A 162 -11.70 17.39 -12.56
C ILE A 162 -11.76 15.95 -13.10
N ARG A 163 -12.94 15.45 -13.48
CA ARG A 163 -13.09 14.08 -14.02
C ARG A 163 -12.22 13.81 -15.24
N PRO A 164 -12.23 14.65 -16.30
CA PRO A 164 -11.36 14.47 -17.45
C PRO A 164 -9.87 14.45 -17.12
N ASN A 165 -9.43 15.26 -16.14
CA ASN A 165 -8.02 15.35 -15.74
C ASN A 165 -7.60 14.25 -14.74
N MET A 166 -8.54 13.71 -13.97
CA MET A 166 -8.32 12.61 -13.03
C MET A 166 -8.24 11.25 -13.72
N GLU A 167 -9.05 11.01 -14.75
CA GLU A 167 -9.04 9.76 -15.53
C GLU A 167 -7.63 9.31 -15.98
N PRO A 168 -6.80 10.16 -16.62
CA PRO A 168 -5.45 9.76 -17.03
C PRO A 168 -4.52 9.51 -15.83
N ILE A 169 -4.73 10.18 -14.70
CA ILE A 169 -3.95 9.95 -13.46
C ILE A 169 -4.28 8.56 -12.89
N CYS A 170 -5.57 8.26 -12.73
CA CYS A 170 -6.03 6.94 -12.29
C CYS A 170 -5.59 5.83 -13.26
N GLY A 171 -5.65 6.10 -14.57
CA GLY A 171 -5.16 5.18 -15.59
C GLY A 171 -3.66 4.89 -15.46
N LYS A 172 -2.83 5.92 -15.28
CA LYS A 172 -1.38 5.76 -15.03
C LYS A 172 -1.09 4.96 -13.77
N LEU A 173 -1.82 5.22 -12.68
CA LEU A 173 -1.71 4.47 -11.43
C LEU A 173 -1.99 2.98 -11.66
N LEU A 174 -3.09 2.64 -12.34
CA LEU A 174 -3.49 1.24 -12.61
C LEU A 174 -2.46 0.52 -13.49
N VAL A 175 -2.02 1.16 -14.58
CA VAL A 175 -0.98 0.62 -15.46
C VAL A 175 0.30 0.38 -14.68
N LYS A 176 0.73 1.35 -13.85
CA LYS A 176 1.96 1.22 -13.08
C LYS A 176 1.87 0.13 -12.01
N ALA A 177 0.70 -0.01 -11.37
CA ALA A 177 0.44 -1.08 -10.42
C ALA A 177 0.59 -2.48 -11.06
N GLU A 178 0.07 -2.64 -12.29
CA GLU A 178 0.24 -3.89 -13.05
C GLU A 178 1.69 -4.11 -13.48
N GLU A 179 2.38 -3.08 -13.96
CA GLU A 179 3.78 -3.16 -14.37
C GLU A 179 4.70 -3.59 -13.22
N VAL A 180 4.48 -3.06 -12.01
CA VAL A 180 5.25 -3.43 -10.80
C VAL A 180 5.03 -4.90 -10.44
N LEU A 181 3.84 -5.44 -10.66
CA LEU A 181 3.52 -6.84 -10.37
C LEU A 181 3.97 -7.82 -11.45
N LEU A 182 4.11 -7.37 -12.70
CA LEU A 182 4.35 -8.23 -13.86
C LEU A 182 5.56 -9.18 -13.70
N PRO A 183 6.73 -8.73 -13.20
CA PRO A 183 7.90 -9.60 -13.00
C PRO A 183 7.67 -10.69 -11.94
N HIS A 184 6.68 -10.52 -11.07
CA HIS A 184 6.37 -11.42 -9.97
C HIS A 184 5.26 -12.42 -10.29
N ARG A 185 4.77 -12.45 -11.53
CA ARG A 185 3.73 -13.39 -12.00
C ARG A 185 4.25 -14.43 -13.00
N LYS A 186 5.34 -14.13 -13.69
CA LYS A 186 5.97 -14.98 -14.70
C LYS A 186 7.41 -14.54 -14.95
N GLY A 187 8.23 -15.44 -15.49
CA GLY A 187 9.62 -15.15 -15.84
C GLY A 187 10.59 -15.89 -14.92
N HIS A 188 11.79 -15.32 -14.72
CA HIS A 188 12.79 -15.89 -13.83
C HIS A 188 13.00 -14.98 -12.61
N PRO A 189 13.08 -15.54 -11.39
CA PRO A 189 13.56 -14.79 -10.24
C PRO A 189 14.91 -14.12 -10.52
N LEU A 190 15.02 -12.85 -10.19
CA LEU A 190 16.26 -12.09 -10.29
C LEU A 190 16.39 -11.18 -9.07
N THR A 191 17.56 -11.18 -8.44
CA THR A 191 17.89 -10.22 -7.37
C THR A 191 19.40 -10.05 -7.27
N PHE A 192 19.82 -8.81 -7.06
CA PHE A 192 21.19 -8.44 -6.72
C PHE A 192 21.31 -8.01 -5.25
N ASN A 193 20.24 -8.17 -4.48
CA ASN A 193 20.20 -7.77 -3.10
C ASN A 193 20.90 -8.82 -2.22
N HIS A 194 21.93 -8.41 -1.47
CA HIS A 194 22.70 -9.26 -0.57
C HIS A 194 21.83 -9.93 0.52
N TYR A 195 20.68 -9.34 0.87
CA TYR A 195 19.73 -9.96 1.78
C TYR A 195 19.25 -11.35 1.30
N PHE A 196 19.26 -11.64 -0.01
CA PHE A 196 18.92 -12.98 -0.49
C PHE A 196 19.89 -14.03 0.07
N THR A 197 21.20 -13.81 -0.11
CA THR A 197 22.22 -14.73 0.36
C THR A 197 22.25 -14.82 1.88
N GLU A 198 22.04 -13.70 2.58
CA GLU A 198 21.95 -13.68 4.04
C GLU A 198 20.74 -14.47 4.55
N ASN A 199 19.55 -14.22 4.00
CA ASN A 199 18.32 -14.93 4.36
C ASN A 199 18.45 -16.44 4.13
N LEU A 200 19.09 -16.84 3.02
CA LEU A 200 19.34 -18.24 2.70
C LEU A 200 20.31 -18.88 3.71
N GLN A 201 21.41 -18.20 4.02
CA GLN A 201 22.37 -18.67 5.02
C GLN A 201 21.74 -18.78 6.41
N GLN A 202 20.94 -17.80 6.83
CA GLN A 202 20.22 -17.84 8.11
C GLN A 202 19.26 -19.02 8.19
N LYS A 203 18.55 -19.34 7.10
CA LYS A 203 17.67 -20.52 7.05
C LYS A 203 18.46 -21.83 7.22
N ARG A 204 19.55 -22.00 6.46
CA ARG A 204 20.44 -23.16 6.60
C ARG A 204 21.00 -23.28 8.03
N GLN A 205 21.43 -22.17 8.62
CA GLN A 205 21.95 -22.14 9.99
C GLN A 205 20.87 -22.51 11.01
N ALA A 206 19.64 -22.03 10.84
CA ALA A 206 18.53 -22.36 11.73
C ALA A 206 18.20 -23.86 11.69
N GLU A 207 18.18 -24.47 10.50
CA GLU A 207 17.97 -25.91 10.32
C GLU A 207 19.12 -26.73 10.93
N ASN A 208 20.36 -26.37 10.63
CA ASN A 208 21.54 -27.01 11.23
C ASN A 208 21.54 -26.90 12.75
N ARG A 209 21.10 -25.75 13.30
CA ARG A 209 21.00 -25.54 14.75
C ARG A 209 19.91 -26.42 15.37
N LYS A 210 18.74 -26.55 14.73
CA LYS A 210 17.67 -27.47 15.16
C LYS A 210 18.18 -28.91 15.18
N PHE A 211 18.83 -29.36 14.11
CA PHE A 211 19.44 -30.69 14.02
C PHE A 211 20.47 -30.93 15.13
N ALA A 212 21.42 -30.00 15.29
CA ALA A 212 22.46 -30.10 16.33
C ALA A 212 21.83 -30.19 17.73
N TYR A 213 20.81 -29.39 18.00
CA TYR A 213 20.11 -29.38 19.27
C TYR A 213 19.42 -30.71 19.56
N GLU A 214 18.71 -31.30 18.59
CA GLU A 214 18.08 -32.62 18.74
C GLU A 214 19.13 -33.72 19.00
N LYS A 215 20.26 -33.67 18.30
CA LYS A 215 21.37 -34.61 18.51
C LYS A 215 22.01 -34.47 19.89
N ILE A 216 22.25 -33.26 20.35
CA ILE A 216 22.80 -33.00 21.69
C ILE A 216 21.80 -33.45 22.77
N ARG A 217 20.51 -33.15 22.60
CA ARG A 217 19.44 -33.60 23.49
C ARG A 217 19.44 -35.12 23.64
N ALA A 218 19.50 -35.83 22.52
CA ALA A 218 19.53 -37.29 22.51
C ALA A 218 20.84 -37.85 23.11
N PHE A 219 21.99 -37.26 22.79
CA PHE A 219 23.29 -37.70 23.28
C PHE A 219 23.44 -37.52 24.80
N LEU A 220 23.01 -36.37 25.33
CA LEU A 220 23.09 -36.06 26.76
C LEU A 220 21.92 -36.65 27.57
N ASN A 221 20.84 -37.07 26.90
CA ASN A 221 19.58 -37.50 27.53
C ASN A 221 19.01 -36.45 28.51
N VAL A 222 19.14 -35.16 28.15
CA VAL A 222 18.65 -34.02 28.94
C VAL A 222 17.60 -33.28 28.13
N ASP A 223 16.53 -32.86 28.79
CA ASP A 223 15.55 -31.98 28.14
C ASP A 223 16.09 -30.55 28.08
N LEU A 224 16.55 -30.13 26.91
CA LEU A 224 17.19 -28.82 26.72
C LEU A 224 16.17 -27.70 26.51
N THR A 225 14.86 -27.96 26.62
CA THR A 225 13.77 -27.04 26.22
C THR A 225 13.71 -25.76 27.04
N SER A 226 14.41 -25.70 28.18
CA SER A 226 14.53 -24.50 29.02
C SER A 226 15.77 -23.66 28.63
N GLU A 227 15.59 -22.34 28.50
CA GLU A 227 16.63 -21.38 28.05
C GLU A 227 17.91 -21.39 28.93
N ASN A 228 17.83 -21.90 30.17
CA ASN A 228 18.93 -21.96 31.13
C ASN A 228 19.24 -23.39 31.61
N THR A 229 19.25 -24.38 30.70
CA THR A 229 19.63 -25.75 31.06
C THR A 229 21.15 -25.88 31.15
N TRP A 230 21.71 -25.85 32.36
CA TRP A 230 23.12 -26.12 32.59
C TRP A 230 23.34 -27.60 32.85
N VAL A 231 24.09 -28.25 31.97
CA VAL A 231 24.52 -29.64 32.16
C VAL A 231 25.84 -29.62 32.91
N SER A 232 25.84 -30.02 34.18
CA SER A 232 27.06 -30.17 35.00
C SER A 232 27.27 -31.64 35.35
N HIS A 233 28.52 -32.05 35.58
CA HIS A 233 28.90 -33.42 35.99
C HIS A 233 28.68 -34.55 34.96
N HIS A 234 28.70 -34.25 33.65
CA HIS A 234 28.73 -35.28 32.61
C HIS A 234 30.14 -35.45 32.04
N SER A 235 30.76 -36.61 32.24
CA SER A 235 31.92 -37.03 31.47
C SER A 235 31.45 -37.73 30.18
N PHE A 236 31.81 -37.19 29.03
CA PHE A 236 31.52 -37.80 27.73
C PHE A 236 32.74 -37.71 26.83
N ASP A 237 32.79 -38.55 25.80
CA ASP A 237 33.82 -38.48 24.78
C ASP A 237 33.50 -37.33 23.81
N ALA A 238 34.33 -36.29 23.81
CA ALA A 238 34.19 -35.14 22.93
C ALA A 238 34.25 -35.52 21.45
N LYS A 239 35.00 -36.56 21.08
CA LYS A 239 35.08 -37.05 19.72
C LYS A 239 33.75 -37.68 19.29
N VAL A 240 33.13 -38.49 20.15
CA VAL A 240 31.82 -39.09 19.89
C VAL A 240 30.74 -38.01 19.76
N LEU A 241 30.79 -36.95 20.58
CA LEU A 241 29.90 -35.82 20.44
C LEU A 241 30.10 -35.11 19.10
N CYS A 242 31.34 -34.80 18.72
CA CYS A 242 31.66 -34.19 17.42
C CYS A 242 31.16 -35.07 16.26
N ASP A 243 31.41 -36.37 16.30
CA ASP A 243 30.95 -37.32 15.27
C ASP A 243 29.41 -37.39 15.19
N THR A 244 28.71 -37.20 16.33
CA THR A 244 27.24 -37.16 16.39
C THR A 244 26.66 -35.85 15.82
N LEU A 245 27.43 -34.76 15.87
CA LEU A 245 27.07 -33.44 15.36
C LEU A 245 27.33 -33.27 13.86
N ILE A 246 28.21 -34.09 13.28
CA ILE A 246 28.39 -34.12 11.83
C ILE A 246 27.07 -34.60 11.21
N PRO A 247 26.46 -33.82 10.30
CA PRO A 247 25.29 -34.27 9.57
C PRO A 247 25.61 -35.60 8.90
N GLY A 248 24.84 -36.65 9.20
CA GLY A 248 24.97 -37.91 8.49
C GLY A 248 24.77 -37.68 6.99
N THR A 249 25.30 -38.57 6.14
CA THR A 249 24.96 -38.56 4.72
C THR A 249 23.44 -38.63 4.60
N GLU A 250 22.83 -37.57 4.08
CA GLU A 250 21.37 -37.49 3.93
C GLU A 250 20.92 -38.66 3.06
N GLN A 251 20.07 -39.52 3.62
CA GLN A 251 19.65 -40.74 2.92
C GLN A 251 18.63 -40.43 1.83
N ASP A 252 17.88 -39.33 1.98
CA ASP A 252 16.94 -38.83 0.98
C ASP A 252 17.44 -37.54 0.33
N MET A 253 18.30 -37.71 -0.68
CA MET A 253 18.84 -36.59 -1.46
C MET A 253 17.76 -35.79 -2.21
N ASP A 254 16.60 -36.40 -2.50
CA ASP A 254 15.47 -35.67 -3.12
C ASP A 254 14.82 -34.74 -2.09
N ARG A 255 14.66 -35.19 -0.83
CA ARG A 255 14.16 -34.34 0.27
C ARG A 255 15.13 -33.22 0.60
N PHE A 256 16.43 -33.49 0.60
CA PHE A 256 17.46 -32.45 0.77
C PHE A 256 17.31 -31.33 -0.26
N ALA A 257 17.25 -31.71 -1.53
CA ALA A 257 17.14 -30.77 -2.63
C ALA A 257 15.83 -29.97 -2.58
N ALA A 258 14.72 -30.58 -2.14
CA ALA A 258 13.45 -29.89 -1.92
C ALA A 258 13.50 -28.88 -0.76
N THR A 259 14.18 -29.20 0.33
CA THR A 259 14.42 -28.28 1.45
C THR A 259 15.23 -27.07 0.98
N GLU A 260 16.32 -27.30 0.25
CA GLU A 260 17.17 -26.23 -0.28
C GLU A 260 16.42 -25.33 -1.28
N ALA A 261 15.63 -25.91 -2.19
CA ALA A 261 14.77 -25.16 -3.10
C ALA A 261 13.74 -24.30 -2.35
N THR A 262 13.12 -24.86 -1.31
CA THR A 262 12.16 -24.15 -0.45
C THR A 262 12.81 -22.99 0.29
N ASN A 263 13.99 -23.22 0.88
CA ASN A 263 14.75 -22.19 1.57
C ASN A 263 15.13 -21.03 0.64
N ALA A 264 15.60 -21.35 -0.57
CA ALA A 264 15.93 -20.37 -1.59
C ALA A 264 14.68 -19.56 -2.02
N MET A 265 13.55 -20.23 -2.24
CA MET A 265 12.29 -19.54 -2.56
C MET A 265 11.85 -18.61 -1.43
N GLU A 266 11.83 -19.07 -0.18
CA GLU A 266 11.41 -18.23 0.95
C GLU A 266 12.35 -17.04 1.16
N ALA A 267 13.66 -17.22 0.94
CA ALA A 267 14.65 -16.15 0.98
C ALA A 267 14.42 -15.12 -0.15
N TYR A 268 14.16 -15.58 -1.36
CA TYR A 268 13.84 -14.72 -2.50
C TYR A 268 12.53 -13.97 -2.29
N TYR A 269 11.49 -14.66 -1.81
CA TYR A 269 10.17 -14.10 -1.55
C TYR A 269 10.27 -12.88 -0.63
N LYS A 270 11.02 -12.96 0.47
CA LYS A 270 11.21 -11.84 1.41
C LYS A 270 11.80 -10.59 0.72
N VAL A 271 12.73 -10.79 -0.21
CA VAL A 271 13.35 -9.69 -0.96
C VAL A 271 12.35 -9.11 -1.96
N ALA A 272 11.69 -9.96 -2.74
CA ALA A 272 10.71 -9.55 -3.73
C ALA A 272 9.52 -8.81 -3.10
N LEU A 273 9.04 -9.28 -1.93
CA LEU A 273 7.95 -8.66 -1.18
C LEU A 273 8.26 -7.21 -0.82
N LYS A 274 9.44 -6.95 -0.24
CA LYS A 274 9.87 -5.59 0.10
C LYS A 274 10.00 -4.73 -1.15
N SER A 275 10.63 -5.28 -2.19
CA SER A 275 10.83 -4.57 -3.46
C SER A 275 9.50 -4.17 -4.12
N VAL A 276 8.47 -5.02 -4.09
CA VAL A 276 7.18 -4.71 -4.73
C VAL A 276 6.42 -3.65 -3.94
N ILE A 277 6.50 -3.69 -2.60
CA ILE A 277 5.88 -2.67 -1.73
C ILE A 277 6.50 -1.30 -2.00
N ASP A 278 7.83 -1.22 -2.02
CA ASP A 278 8.56 0.03 -2.27
C ASP A 278 8.32 0.53 -3.70
N ALA A 279 8.37 -0.34 -4.70
CA ALA A 279 8.14 0.01 -6.09
C ALA A 279 6.70 0.50 -6.34
N PHE A 280 5.70 -0.13 -5.72
CA PHE A 280 4.31 0.32 -5.81
C PHE A 280 4.15 1.71 -5.19
N GLY A 281 4.68 1.92 -3.98
CA GLY A 281 4.65 3.22 -3.31
C GLY A 281 5.33 4.32 -4.15
N MET A 282 6.55 4.07 -4.62
CA MET A 282 7.33 5.06 -5.33
C MET A 282 6.80 5.35 -6.74
N TYR A 283 6.55 4.31 -7.54
CA TYR A 283 6.23 4.51 -8.96
C TYR A 283 4.74 4.68 -9.22
N ALA A 284 3.88 3.93 -8.52
CA ALA A 284 2.45 3.99 -8.74
C ALA A 284 1.83 5.13 -7.91
N VAL A 285 2.15 5.20 -6.61
CA VAL A 285 1.51 6.18 -5.72
C VAL A 285 2.14 7.58 -5.82
N GLU A 286 3.45 7.73 -5.58
CA GLU A 286 4.08 9.05 -5.61
C GLU A 286 4.13 9.61 -7.05
N ALA A 287 4.72 8.86 -7.99
CA ALA A 287 5.02 9.37 -9.31
C ALA A 287 3.81 9.45 -10.26
N CYS A 288 2.75 8.65 -10.04
CA CYS A 288 1.53 8.73 -10.86
C CYS A 288 0.39 9.44 -10.14
N LEU A 289 -0.07 8.90 -9.01
CA LEU A 289 -1.25 9.44 -8.32
C LEU A 289 -0.97 10.81 -7.71
N LEU A 290 -0.03 10.93 -6.78
CA LEU A 290 0.18 12.16 -6.01
C LEU A 290 0.78 13.29 -6.83
N ALA A 291 1.78 13.01 -7.66
CA ALA A 291 2.43 14.01 -8.50
C ALA A 291 1.48 14.69 -9.48
N GLY A 292 0.44 13.99 -9.98
CA GLY A 292 -0.52 14.55 -10.93
C GLY A 292 -1.62 15.40 -10.30
N LEU A 293 -1.90 15.24 -9.00
CA LEU A 293 -3.07 15.88 -8.36
C LEU A 293 -3.04 17.40 -8.30
N PRO A 294 -1.91 18.08 -8.03
CA PRO A 294 -1.88 19.54 -8.01
C PRO A 294 -2.28 20.19 -9.34
N ASP A 295 -2.13 19.45 -10.43
CA ASP A 295 -2.25 19.97 -11.79
C ASP A 295 -3.65 19.75 -12.39
N ILE A 296 -4.56 19.06 -11.70
CA ILE A 296 -5.87 18.69 -12.28
C ILE A 296 -6.85 19.86 -12.46
N PHE A 297 -6.62 20.98 -11.78
CA PHE A 297 -7.46 22.17 -11.90
C PHE A 297 -6.68 23.45 -11.58
N MET A 298 -5.68 23.73 -12.41
CA MET A 298 -4.87 24.94 -12.31
C MET A 298 -5.51 26.15 -13.00
N PRO A 299 -5.13 27.39 -12.64
CA PRO A 299 -5.57 28.59 -13.34
C PRO A 299 -5.34 28.56 -14.86
N GLU A 300 -4.24 27.96 -15.31
CA GLU A 300 -3.90 27.78 -16.72
C GLU A 300 -4.95 26.96 -17.47
N ILE A 301 -5.51 25.93 -16.82
CA ILE A 301 -6.60 25.10 -17.38
C ILE A 301 -7.86 25.96 -17.54
N VAL A 302 -8.15 26.82 -16.57
CA VAL A 302 -9.31 27.74 -16.63
C VAL A 302 -9.21 28.69 -17.82
N TYR A 303 -8.01 29.17 -18.17
CA TYR A 303 -7.80 30.03 -19.34
C TYR A 303 -7.96 29.30 -20.68
N GLN A 304 -7.82 27.97 -20.69
CA GLN A 304 -7.95 27.15 -21.89
C GLN A 304 -9.39 26.66 -22.12
N LEU A 305 -10.30 26.87 -21.15
CA LEU A 305 -11.71 26.54 -21.31
C LEU A 305 -12.36 27.46 -22.34
N ASP A 306 -13.16 26.86 -23.22
CA ASP A 306 -14.01 27.57 -24.17
C ASP A 306 -15.22 28.21 -23.46
N ASP A 307 -15.77 29.27 -24.07
CA ASP A 307 -16.88 30.04 -23.50
C ASP A 307 -18.13 29.18 -23.22
N GLU A 308 -18.39 28.15 -24.03
CA GLU A 308 -19.51 27.22 -23.83
C GLU A 308 -19.30 26.38 -22.57
N THR A 309 -18.08 25.89 -22.35
CA THR A 309 -17.72 25.15 -21.13
C THR A 309 -17.70 26.05 -19.89
N VAL A 310 -17.21 27.28 -20.00
CA VAL A 310 -17.28 28.26 -18.89
C VAL A 310 -18.74 28.54 -18.52
N THR A 311 -19.63 28.69 -19.49
CA THR A 311 -21.07 28.88 -19.26
C THR A 311 -21.72 27.63 -18.65
N ARG A 312 -21.30 26.42 -19.04
CA ARG A 312 -21.78 25.17 -18.42
C ARG A 312 -21.30 24.99 -16.98
N ILE A 313 -20.12 25.52 -16.64
CA ILE A 313 -19.52 25.37 -15.30
C ILE A 313 -20.02 26.43 -14.33
N ALA A 314 -20.05 27.69 -14.75
CA ALA A 314 -20.28 28.85 -13.89
C ALA A 314 -21.38 29.79 -14.43
N GLY A 315 -22.17 29.34 -15.41
CA GLY A 315 -23.33 30.07 -15.88
C GLY A 315 -24.38 30.14 -14.77
N GLU A 316 -24.77 31.35 -14.39
CA GLU A 316 -25.87 31.56 -13.47
C GLU A 316 -27.17 31.02 -14.14
N SER A 317 -27.94 30.21 -13.41
CA SER A 317 -29.29 29.86 -13.84
C SER A 317 -30.17 31.12 -13.87
N THR A 318 -31.20 31.13 -14.72
CA THR A 318 -32.15 32.27 -14.80
C THR A 318 -32.73 32.63 -13.43
N ASP A 319 -32.99 31.63 -12.60
CA ASP A 319 -33.57 31.81 -11.27
C ASP A 319 -32.60 32.49 -10.31
N THR A 320 -31.32 32.10 -10.34
CA THR A 320 -30.27 32.75 -9.54
C THR A 320 -29.99 34.18 -9.98
N VAL A 321 -30.11 34.49 -11.27
CA VAL A 321 -30.00 35.88 -11.77
C VAL A 321 -31.14 36.73 -11.21
N VAL A 322 -32.37 36.23 -11.30
CA VAL A 322 -33.57 36.92 -10.80
C VAL A 322 -33.50 37.12 -9.28
N GLU A 323 -33.10 36.09 -8.53
CA GLU A 323 -32.94 36.19 -7.07
C GLU A 323 -31.85 37.20 -6.69
N ARG A 324 -30.72 37.20 -7.39
CA ARG A 324 -29.65 38.19 -7.16
C ARG A 324 -30.14 39.61 -7.43
N GLU A 325 -30.87 39.83 -8.53
CA GLU A 325 -31.46 41.14 -8.82
C GLU A 325 -32.45 41.59 -7.75
N ASP A 326 -33.29 40.69 -7.24
CA ASP A 326 -34.24 40.99 -6.16
C ASP A 326 -33.54 41.32 -4.84
N LEU A 327 -32.53 40.54 -4.46
CA LEU A 327 -31.72 40.79 -3.27
C LEU A 327 -30.95 42.12 -3.38
N GLN A 328 -30.43 42.45 -4.56
CA GLN A 328 -29.68 43.68 -4.79
C GLN A 328 -30.59 44.91 -4.76
N LYS A 329 -31.84 44.79 -5.25
CA LYS A 329 -32.89 45.80 -5.06
C LYS A 329 -33.21 45.99 -3.58
N LYS A 330 -33.45 44.91 -2.83
CA LYS A 330 -33.70 44.97 -1.38
C LYS A 330 -32.55 45.60 -0.62
N PHE A 331 -31.32 45.22 -0.93
CA PHE A 331 -30.11 45.79 -0.33
C PHE A 331 -30.03 47.30 -0.56
N LYS A 332 -30.26 47.75 -1.80
CA LYS A 332 -30.22 49.18 -2.15
C LYS A 332 -31.26 49.99 -1.36
N VAL A 333 -32.48 49.49 -1.25
CA VAL A 333 -33.55 50.11 -0.45
C VAL A 333 -33.17 50.17 1.04
N LEU A 334 -32.59 49.10 1.58
CA LEU A 334 -32.13 49.04 2.97
C LEU A 334 -30.96 50.00 3.23
N ASP A 335 -30.04 50.15 2.29
CA ASP A 335 -28.92 51.10 2.41
C ASP A 335 -29.41 52.56 2.36
N GLU A 336 -30.30 52.88 1.41
CA GLU A 336 -30.92 54.20 1.29
C GLU A 336 -31.71 54.58 2.56
N THR A 337 -32.48 53.63 3.12
CA THR A 337 -33.19 53.84 4.39
C THR A 337 -32.24 54.00 5.58
N MET A 338 -31.16 53.21 5.65
CA MET A 338 -30.14 53.36 6.69
C MET A 338 -29.44 54.73 6.62
N VAL A 339 -29.09 55.20 5.43
CA VAL A 339 -28.51 56.54 5.22
C VAL A 339 -29.48 57.63 5.68
N THR A 340 -30.76 57.47 5.35
CA THR A 340 -31.81 58.42 5.76
C THR A 340 -32.00 58.45 7.28
N LEU A 341 -32.04 57.29 7.94
CA LEU A 341 -32.14 57.19 9.39
C LEU A 341 -30.90 57.78 10.10
N ARG A 342 -29.70 57.58 9.55
CA ARG A 342 -28.47 58.20 10.07
C ARG A 342 -28.51 59.73 9.98
N ARG A 343 -29.04 60.28 8.87
CA ARG A 343 -29.25 61.73 8.71
C ARG A 343 -30.26 62.28 9.73
N LEU A 344 -31.35 61.58 9.97
CA LEU A 344 -32.35 62.01 10.97
C LEU A 344 -31.76 62.02 12.39
N LYS A 345 -30.92 61.03 12.73
CA LYS A 345 -30.24 60.95 14.03
C LYS A 345 -29.29 62.13 14.28
N THR A 346 -28.63 62.65 13.24
CA THR A 346 -27.80 63.86 13.36
C THR A 346 -28.62 65.14 13.59
N PHE A 347 -29.84 65.22 13.05
CA PHE A 347 -30.73 66.37 13.30
C PHE A 347 -31.33 66.38 14.72
N THR A 348 -31.52 65.20 15.33
CA THR A 348 -32.02 65.09 16.71
C THR A 348 -30.96 65.30 17.79
N SER A 349 -29.67 65.37 17.42
CA SER A 349 -28.56 65.59 18.37
C SER A 349 -28.08 67.06 18.40
N SER A 350 -28.66 67.94 17.58
CA SER A 350 -28.33 69.37 17.48
C SER A 350 -29.45 70.29 17.98
N ALA A 351 -30.40 69.75 18.74
CA ALA A 351 -31.40 70.49 19.52
C ALA A 351 -31.24 70.09 20.99
#